data_AF-A0AAW8WD67-F1
#
_entry.id   AF-A0AAW8WD67-F1
#
_cell.length_a   1.000
_cell.length_b   1.000
_cell.length_c   1.000
_cell.angle_alpha   90.00
_cell.angle_beta   90.00
_cell.angle_gamma   90.00
#
_symmetry.space_group_name_H-M   'P 1'
#
loop_
_entity.id
_entity.type
_entity.pdbx_description
1 polymer ?
#
loop_
_entity_poly.entity_id
_entity_poly.type
_entity_poly.pdbx_seq_one_letter_code
_entity_poly.pdbx_strand_id
1 'polypeptide(L)'
;MKNETKRDVFEKALREWDDLVHSCGLQGEEAHGGCEFDPILIKYRKDYDAALPDDLPVIPKNIAEYIENMKSSHRDILEAIHYWLRTSDIDEYMEDNSETFARAWLDGYVVEEEK
;
A
#
# COMPACT_ATOMS: atom_id res chain seq x y z
N MET A 1 4.11 -6.46 11.25
CA MET A 1 3.36 -5.55 10.36
C MET A 1 2.44 -6.41 9.50
N LYS A 2 1.22 -5.97 9.18
CA LYS A 2 0.36 -6.67 8.23
C LYS A 2 0.87 -6.33 6.82
N ASN A 3 1.28 -7.33 6.04
CA ASN A 3 1.77 -7.15 4.67
C ASN A 3 0.64 -7.34 3.65
N GLU A 4 -0.61 -7.07 4.04
CA GLU A 4 -1.78 -7.27 3.19
C GLU A 4 -1.97 -6.06 2.27
N THR A 5 -2.17 -6.34 0.99
CA THR A 5 -2.54 -5.34 -0.01
C THR A 5 -4.05 -5.07 0.02
N LYS A 6 -4.48 -3.97 -0.59
CA LYS A 6 -5.89 -3.65 -0.79
C LYS A 6 -6.62 -4.77 -1.55
N ARG A 7 -5.95 -5.41 -2.51
CA ARG A 7 -6.45 -6.59 -3.22
C ARG A 7 -6.65 -7.79 -2.30
N ASP A 8 -5.68 -8.10 -1.45
CA ASP A 8 -5.81 -9.21 -0.50
C ASP A 8 -7.05 -9.05 0.39
N VAL A 9 -7.28 -7.83 0.87
CA VAL A 9 -8.43 -7.50 1.72
C VAL A 9 -9.73 -7.60 0.92
N PHE A 10 -9.75 -7.08 -0.30
CA PHE A 10 -10.90 -7.15 -1.17
C PHE A 10 -11.28 -8.60 -1.51
N GLU A 11 -10.30 -9.44 -1.85
CA GLU A 11 -10.55 -10.86 -2.13
C GLU A 11 -11.05 -11.63 -0.89
N LYS A 12 -10.52 -11.30 0.30
CA LYS A 12 -11.04 -11.86 1.56
C LYS A 12 -12.48 -11.42 1.81
N ALA A 13 -12.79 -10.15 1.56
CA ALA A 13 -14.14 -9.62 1.67
C ALA A 13 -15.11 -10.37 0.75
N LEU A 14 -14.73 -10.58 -0.51
CA LEU A 14 -15.53 -11.32 -1.47
C LEU A 14 -15.77 -12.77 -1.03
N ARG A 15 -14.73 -13.47 -0.57
CA ARG A 15 -14.86 -14.86 -0.10
C ARG A 15 -15.78 -14.97 1.13
N GLU A 16 -15.56 -14.16 2.16
CA GLU A 16 -16.39 -14.19 3.37
C GLU A 16 -17.84 -13.75 3.07
N TRP A 17 -18.03 -12.81 2.14
CA TRP A 17 -19.36 -12.42 1.68
C TRP A 17 -20.06 -13.56 0.93
N ASP A 18 -19.38 -14.21 -0.01
CA ASP A 18 -19.93 -15.34 -0.77
C ASP A 18 -20.31 -16.51 0.15
N ASP A 19 -19.45 -16.86 1.11
CA ASP A 19 -19.71 -17.89 2.11
C ASP A 19 -20.97 -17.56 2.96
N LEU A 20 -21.10 -16.30 3.40
CA LEU A 20 -22.25 -15.86 4.19
C LEU A 20 -23.54 -15.91 3.37
N VAL A 21 -23.52 -15.37 2.15
CA VAL A 21 -24.67 -15.35 1.23
C VAL A 21 -25.15 -16.78 0.94
N HIS A 22 -24.23 -17.73 0.71
CA HIS A 22 -24.58 -19.14 0.53
C HIS A 22 -25.17 -19.76 1.80
N SER A 23 -24.64 -19.43 2.98
CA SER A 23 -25.16 -19.94 4.26
C SER A 23 -26.60 -19.48 4.55
N CYS A 24 -26.98 -18.29 4.09
CA CYS A 24 -28.32 -17.73 4.22
C CYS A 24 -29.24 -18.07 3.03
N GLY A 25 -28.88 -19.05 2.20
CA GLY A 25 -29.73 -19.49 1.08
C GLY A 25 -29.92 -18.43 -0.01
N LEU A 26 -28.92 -17.57 -0.21
CA LEU A 26 -28.96 -16.41 -1.13
C LEU A 26 -30.01 -15.35 -0.75
N GLN A 27 -30.55 -15.38 0.47
CA GLN A 27 -31.50 -14.38 0.97
C GLN A 27 -30.73 -13.22 1.60
N GLY A 28 -30.70 -12.08 0.94
CA GLY A 28 -30.27 -10.81 1.53
C GLY A 28 -31.49 -10.01 1.95
N GLU A 29 -32.12 -10.34 3.09
CA GLU A 29 -33.28 -9.58 3.58
C GLU A 29 -32.87 -8.46 4.54
N GLU A 30 -33.29 -7.24 4.23
CA GLU A 30 -33.25 -6.08 5.14
C GLU A 30 -34.36 -6.21 6.20
N ALA A 31 -34.22 -7.12 7.16
CA ALA A 31 -35.30 -7.31 8.13
C ALA A 31 -35.52 -6.07 9.03
N HIS A 32 -34.48 -5.26 9.29
CA HIS A 32 -34.55 -4.17 10.27
C HIS A 32 -33.65 -2.95 9.96
N GLY A 33 -33.58 -2.54 8.69
CA GLY A 33 -32.81 -1.34 8.28
C GLY A 33 -31.29 -1.50 8.32
N GLY A 34 -30.81 -2.72 8.52
CA GLY A 34 -29.45 -3.15 8.26
C GLY A 34 -29.50 -4.48 7.51
N CYS A 35 -28.58 -4.65 6.56
CA CYS A 35 -28.39 -5.90 5.86
C CYS A 35 -27.61 -6.87 6.75
N GLU A 36 -27.90 -8.18 6.71
CA GLU A 36 -27.12 -9.19 7.44
C GLU A 36 -25.62 -9.14 7.09
N PHE A 37 -25.29 -8.57 5.92
CA PHE A 37 -23.92 -8.38 5.43
C PHE A 37 -23.22 -7.13 5.99
N ASP A 38 -23.93 -6.19 6.63
CA ASP A 38 -23.36 -4.91 7.08
C ASP A 38 -22.16 -5.06 8.02
N PRO A 39 -22.16 -5.95 9.03
CA PRO A 39 -20.99 -6.12 9.90
C PRO A 39 -19.73 -6.60 9.17
N ILE A 40 -19.88 -7.48 8.16
CA ILE A 40 -18.78 -7.95 7.32
C ILE A 40 -18.24 -6.80 6.49
N LEU A 41 -19.12 -6.04 5.83
CA LEU A 41 -18.72 -4.90 5.00
C LEU A 41 -18.04 -3.79 5.83
N ILE A 42 -18.51 -3.53 7.05
CA ILE A 42 -17.88 -2.56 7.96
C ILE A 42 -16.46 -3.01 8.36
N LYS A 43 -16.27 -4.28 8.71
CA LYS A 43 -14.95 -4.85 9.02
C LYS A 43 -13.99 -4.66 7.84
N TYR A 44 -14.40 -5.08 6.65
CA TYR A 44 -13.54 -5.04 5.46
C TYR A 44 -13.24 -3.64 4.96
N ARG A 45 -14.16 -2.69 5.13
CA ARG A 45 -13.86 -1.26 4.87
C ARG A 45 -12.69 -0.78 5.72
N LYS A 46 -12.72 -1.08 7.02
CA LYS A 46 -11.64 -0.69 7.94
C LYS A 46 -10.31 -1.38 7.60
N ASP A 47 -10.36 -2.68 7.28
CA ASP A 47 -9.16 -3.42 6.88
C ASP A 47 -8.60 -2.90 5.55
N TYR A 48 -9.45 -2.49 4.60
CA TYR A 48 -9.06 -1.95 3.30
C TYR A 48 -8.36 -0.60 3.45
N ASP A 49 -8.87 0.28 4.31
CA ASP A 49 -8.27 1.58 4.62
C ASP A 49 -6.87 1.42 5.24
N ALA A 50 -6.65 0.37 6.03
CA ALA A 50 -5.37 0.08 6.68
C ALA A 50 -4.36 -0.69 5.80
N ALA A 51 -4.80 -1.20 4.64
CA ALA A 51 -3.98 -2.05 3.77
C ALA A 51 -3.07 -1.27 2.83
N LEU A 52 -1.95 -1.90 2.47
CA LEU A 52 -0.97 -1.33 1.55
C LEU A 52 -1.56 -1.21 0.12
N PRO A 53 -1.10 -0.23 -0.68
CA PRO A 53 -1.39 -0.22 -2.11
C PRO A 53 -0.94 -1.52 -2.79
N ASP A 54 -1.67 -1.95 -3.81
CA ASP A 54 -1.36 -3.17 -4.57
C ASP A 54 -0.03 -3.05 -5.33
N ASP A 55 0.23 -1.88 -5.88
CA ASP A 55 1.30 -1.65 -6.85
C ASP A 55 2.40 -0.78 -6.27
N LEU A 56 2.92 -1.14 -5.09
CA LEU A 56 4.07 -0.46 -4.50
C LEU A 56 5.25 -0.47 -5.49
N PRO A 57 5.95 0.66 -5.66
CA PRO A 57 7.10 0.72 -6.55
C PRO A 57 8.20 -0.23 -6.07
N VAL A 58 8.79 -0.96 -7.01
CA VAL A 58 10.02 -1.71 -6.79
C VAL A 58 11.17 -0.77 -7.08
N ILE A 59 12.08 -0.59 -6.12
CA ILE A 59 13.20 0.34 -6.23
C ILE A 59 14.54 -0.38 -5.98
N PRO A 60 15.63 0.12 -6.57
CA PRO A 60 16.97 -0.36 -6.25
C PRO A 60 17.33 -0.14 -4.77
N LYS A 61 18.20 -1.00 -4.24
CA LYS A 61 18.63 -0.98 -2.83
C LYS A 61 19.31 0.32 -2.40
N ASN A 62 20.16 0.92 -3.25
CA ASN A 62 20.79 2.21 -2.97
C ASN A 62 19.76 3.34 -2.80
N ILE A 63 18.65 3.31 -3.56
CA ILE A 63 17.56 4.27 -3.43
C ILE A 63 16.77 4.05 -2.14
N ALA A 64 16.51 2.80 -1.78
CA ALA A 64 15.88 2.46 -0.49
C ALA A 64 16.72 2.98 0.70
N GLU A 65 18.02 2.68 0.71
CA GLU A 65 18.95 3.17 1.73
C GLU A 65 18.99 4.70 1.78
N TYR A 66 18.94 5.36 0.63
CA TYR A 66 18.85 6.81 0.56
C TYR A 66 17.57 7.35 1.20
N ILE A 67 16.39 6.78 0.89
CA ILE A 67 15.12 7.18 1.50
C ILE A 67 15.18 7.04 3.03
N GLU A 68 15.68 5.91 3.55
CA GLU A 68 15.81 5.68 4.99
C GLU A 68 16.77 6.70 5.65
N ASN A 69 17.90 7.00 5.01
CA ASN A 69 18.85 7.99 5.51
C ASN A 69 18.26 9.40 5.57
N MET A 70 17.47 9.80 4.57
CA MET A 70 16.82 11.11 4.55
C MET A 70 15.71 11.20 5.60
N LYS A 71 14.86 10.16 5.72
CA LYS A 71 13.79 10.12 6.73
C LYS A 71 14.33 10.08 8.15
N SER A 72 15.37 9.29 8.42
CA SER A 72 16.04 9.25 9.73
C SER A 72 16.70 10.59 10.09
N SER A 73 17.13 11.35 9.09
CA SER A 73 17.62 12.73 9.24
C SER A 73 16.50 13.77 9.36
N HIS A 74 15.23 13.34 9.49
CA HIS A 74 14.04 14.20 9.62
C HIS A 74 13.83 15.13 8.42
N ARG A 75 14.32 14.72 7.25
CA ARG A 75 14.16 15.49 6.02
C ARG A 75 12.84 15.15 5.34
N ASP A 76 12.21 16.15 4.76
CA ASP A 76 11.05 15.94 3.90
C ASP A 76 11.44 15.55 2.46
N ILE A 77 10.43 15.28 1.64
CA ILE A 77 10.64 14.86 0.24
C ILE A 77 11.30 15.95 -0.61
N LEU A 78 11.01 17.23 -0.33
CA LEU A 78 11.57 18.34 -1.08
C LEU A 78 13.07 18.46 -0.77
N GLU A 79 13.43 18.34 0.51
CA GLU A 79 14.82 18.28 0.94
C GLU A 79 15.56 17.06 0.37
N ALA A 80 14.89 15.91 0.20
CA ALA A 80 15.47 14.75 -0.49
C ALA A 80 15.71 15.00 -1.99
N ILE A 81 14.72 15.55 -2.68
CA ILE A 81 14.79 15.86 -4.11
C ILE A 81 15.80 16.99 -4.41
N HIS A 82 16.14 17.83 -3.43
CA HIS A 82 17.11 18.91 -3.62
C HIS A 82 18.38 18.76 -2.78
N TYR A 83 18.61 17.58 -2.20
CA TYR A 83 19.83 17.35 -1.44
C TYR A 83 21.05 17.48 -2.37
N TRP A 84 22.02 18.30 -2.01
CA TRP A 84 23.14 18.64 -2.92
C TRP A 84 24.35 17.71 -2.78
N LEU A 85 24.35 16.82 -1.78
CA LEU A 85 25.42 15.86 -1.47
C LEU A 85 25.05 14.41 -1.88
N ARG A 86 24.08 14.25 -2.79
CA ARG A 86 23.73 12.91 -3.31
C ARG A 86 24.83 12.39 -4.20
N THR A 87 24.94 11.09 -4.27
CA THR A 87 25.84 10.41 -5.21
C THR A 87 25.24 10.47 -6.62
N SER A 88 26.11 10.36 -7.64
CA SER A 88 25.69 10.53 -9.04
C SER A 88 24.66 9.48 -9.50
N ASP A 89 24.69 8.29 -8.94
CA ASP A 89 23.72 7.21 -9.19
C ASP A 89 22.32 7.54 -8.64
N ILE A 90 22.23 8.25 -7.51
CA ILE A 90 20.95 8.73 -6.97
C ILE A 90 20.43 9.87 -7.84
N ASP A 91 21.30 10.78 -8.30
CA ASP A 91 20.93 11.84 -9.23
C ASP A 91 20.37 11.28 -10.54
N GLU A 92 21.09 10.37 -11.19
CA GLU A 92 20.69 9.73 -12.44
C GLU A 92 19.35 8.99 -12.29
N TYR A 93 19.19 8.22 -11.21
CA TYR A 93 17.92 7.56 -10.94
C TYR A 93 16.78 8.57 -10.78
N MET A 94 16.99 9.69 -10.08
CA MET A 94 15.97 10.71 -9.85
C MET A 94 15.54 11.41 -11.13
N GLU A 95 16.45 11.64 -12.08
CA GLU A 95 16.12 12.26 -13.37
C GLU A 95 15.09 11.42 -14.14
N ASP A 96 15.28 10.11 -14.19
CA ASP A 96 14.42 9.20 -14.95
C ASP A 96 13.24 8.64 -14.13
N ASN A 97 13.36 8.60 -12.80
CA ASN A 97 12.44 7.86 -11.90
C ASN A 97 11.89 8.72 -10.76
N SER A 98 11.85 10.06 -10.91
CA SER A 98 11.34 10.98 -9.89
C SER A 98 9.93 10.64 -9.38
N GLU A 99 9.01 10.24 -10.25
CA GLU A 99 7.66 9.82 -9.85
C GLU A 99 7.69 8.51 -9.04
N THR A 100 8.47 7.53 -9.48
CA THR A 100 8.69 6.27 -8.75
C THR A 100 9.30 6.53 -7.38
N PHE A 101 10.28 7.44 -7.28
CA PHE A 101 10.84 7.88 -6.01
C PHE A 101 9.79 8.54 -5.11
N ALA A 102 8.98 9.45 -5.64
CA ALA A 102 7.94 10.13 -4.88
C ALA A 102 6.88 9.16 -4.35
N ARG A 103 6.48 8.18 -5.17
CA ARG A 103 5.63 7.09 -4.73
C ARG A 103 6.29 6.24 -3.64
N ALA A 104 7.55 5.87 -3.82
CA ALA A 104 8.30 5.10 -2.82
C ALA A 104 8.37 5.85 -1.48
N TRP A 105 8.55 7.17 -1.53
CA TRP A 105 8.59 8.03 -0.35
C TRP A 105 7.26 8.06 0.40
N LEU A 106 6.14 8.20 -0.31
CA LEU A 106 4.80 8.39 0.27
C LEU A 106 4.10 7.07 0.61
N ASP A 107 4.09 6.15 -0.35
CA ASP A 107 3.33 4.90 -0.29
C ASP A 107 4.13 3.76 0.36
N GLY A 108 5.46 3.88 0.40
CA GLY A 108 6.39 2.79 0.69
C GLY A 108 6.87 2.10 -0.59
N TYR A 109 7.71 1.07 -0.46
CA TYR A 109 8.38 0.44 -1.60
C TYR A 109 8.74 -1.02 -1.32
N VAL A 110 9.07 -1.74 -2.40
CA VAL A 110 9.72 -3.06 -2.38
C VAL A 110 11.15 -2.89 -2.88
N VAL A 111 12.12 -3.58 -2.29
CA VAL A 111 13.52 -3.52 -2.74
C VAL A 111 13.76 -4.63 -3.76
N GLU A 112 14.41 -4.30 -4.88
CA GLU A 112 14.86 -5.29 -5.87
C GLU A 112 15.73 -6.38 -5.22
N GLU A 113 15.46 -7.65 -5.52
CA GLU A 113 16.33 -8.74 -5.10
C GLU A 113 17.65 -8.70 -5.90
N GLU A 114 18.78 -8.81 -5.21
CA GLU A 114 20.10 -8.91 -5.87
C GLU A 114 20.12 -10.18 -6.74
N LYS A 115 20.31 -10.01 -8.06
CA LYS A 115 20.41 -11.12 -9.03
C LYS A 115 21.75 -11.86 -8.93
#